data_AF-A0A4Y2P318-F1
#
_entry.id   AF-A0A4Y2P318-F1
#
_cell.length_a   1.000
_cell.length_b   1.000
_cell.length_c   1.000
_cell.angle_alpha   90.00
_cell.angle_beta   90.00
_cell.angle_gamma   90.00
#
_symmetry.space_group_name_H-M   'P 1'
#
loop_
_entity.id
_entity.type
_entity.pdbx_description
1 polymer ?
#
loop_
_entity_poly.entity_id
_entity_poly.type
_entity_poly.pdbx_seq_one_letter_code
_entity_poly.pdbx_strand_id
1 'polypeptide(L)'
;MSGCAVATCPNYYRKTKDKGVIYHMFPVCPNQNKIWISKCKRLHHINVKYARICIDHFRPSDCMDDMKNRLLGLNEKTILKPDAVPSVNLPLQDNGEDISSRSERKRNRSILQDAKIRFKCPSPKKTYEKPAMEPFTTPATKNICSSCFETQKDNALLLDE
;
A
#
# COMPACT_ATOMS: atom_id res chain seq x y z
N MET A 1 12.42 5.91 -8.63
CA MET A 1 13.11 5.35 -7.44
C MET A 1 12.53 3.98 -7.15
N SER A 2 13.36 2.95 -7.19
CA SER A 2 12.97 1.55 -7.02
C SER A 2 13.06 1.12 -5.56
N GLY A 3 12.11 0.31 -5.13
CA GLY A 3 12.23 -0.47 -3.89
C GLY A 3 13.01 -1.76 -4.13
N CYS A 4 13.39 -2.44 -3.05
CA CYS A 4 13.95 -3.79 -3.10
C CYS A 4 13.01 -4.71 -3.86
N ALA A 5 13.55 -5.69 -4.61
CA ALA A 5 12.77 -6.61 -5.43
C ALA A 5 12.10 -7.73 -4.60
N VAL A 6 12.57 -7.98 -3.38
CA VAL A 6 11.99 -8.97 -2.47
C VAL A 6 10.60 -8.52 -2.02
N ALA A 7 9.64 -9.44 -2.06
CA ALA A 7 8.22 -9.17 -1.83
C ALA A 7 7.92 -8.48 -0.49
N THR A 8 8.46 -9.02 0.60
CA THR A 8 8.22 -8.56 1.98
C THR A 8 9.18 -7.46 2.43
N CYS A 9 10.12 -7.05 1.58
CA CYS A 9 11.15 -6.11 1.98
C CYS A 9 10.61 -4.67 1.98
N PRO A 10 10.68 -3.95 3.13
CA PRO A 10 10.20 -2.58 3.23
C PRO A 10 11.25 -1.56 2.76
N ASN A 11 12.41 -2.01 2.30
CA ASN A 11 13.50 -1.13 1.88
C ASN A 11 13.24 -0.53 0.51
N TYR A 12 13.42 0.78 0.42
CA TYR A 12 13.46 1.53 -0.83
C TYR A 12 14.38 2.72 -0.67
N TYR A 13 14.92 3.19 -1.79
CA TYR A 13 16.02 4.17 -1.82
C TYR A 13 15.84 5.37 -0.87
N ARG A 14 14.65 6.01 -0.85
CA ARG A 14 14.43 7.18 0.02
C ARG A 14 14.41 6.84 1.52
N LYS A 15 14.00 5.63 1.90
CA LYS A 15 13.94 5.20 3.31
C LYS A 15 15.31 4.85 3.87
N THR A 16 16.21 4.38 3.01
CA THR A 16 17.51 3.84 3.43
C THR A 16 18.68 4.73 3.01
N LYS A 17 18.42 5.96 2.54
CA LYS A 17 19.44 6.89 2.05
C LYS A 17 20.52 7.15 3.12
N ASP A 18 20.09 7.37 4.35
CA ASP A 18 20.98 7.71 5.47
C ASP A 18 21.46 6.47 6.25
N LYS A 19 21.05 5.28 5.81
CA LYS A 19 21.38 3.99 6.45
C LYS A 19 22.50 3.23 5.73
N GLY A 20 23.05 3.77 4.65
CA GLY A 20 24.12 3.12 3.88
C GLY A 20 23.71 1.82 3.16
N VAL A 21 22.40 1.55 3.00
CA VAL A 21 21.94 0.31 2.35
C VAL A 21 22.22 0.36 0.84
N ILE A 22 23.01 -0.60 0.38
CA ILE A 22 23.37 -0.77 -1.04
C ILE A 22 22.33 -1.64 -1.74
N TYR A 23 22.07 -1.35 -3.02
CA TYR A 23 21.13 -2.07 -3.85
C TYR A 23 21.84 -2.67 -5.07
N HIS A 24 21.83 -4.00 -5.17
CA HIS A 24 22.46 -4.76 -6.24
C HIS A 24 21.50 -5.03 -7.39
N MET A 25 22.00 -4.91 -8.61
CA MET A 25 21.25 -5.28 -9.82
C MET A 25 21.21 -6.80 -9.97
N PHE A 26 20.22 -7.29 -10.72
CA PHE A 26 20.16 -8.71 -11.05
C PHE A 26 21.37 -9.11 -11.90
N PRO A 27 21.90 -10.33 -11.71
CA PRO A 27 22.97 -10.87 -12.53
C PRO A 27 22.60 -10.92 -14.01
N VAL A 28 23.59 -10.73 -14.87
CA VAL A 28 23.46 -10.90 -16.33
C VAL A 28 23.33 -12.39 -16.68
N CYS A 29 24.00 -13.27 -15.92
CA CYS A 29 23.93 -14.70 -16.12
C CYS A 29 22.50 -15.22 -15.89
N PRO A 30 21.87 -15.85 -16.91
CA PRO A 30 20.45 -16.20 -16.85
C PRO A 30 20.13 -17.23 -15.77
N ASN A 31 21.06 -18.16 -15.49
CA ASN A 31 20.88 -19.19 -14.47
C ASN A 31 20.75 -18.59 -13.07
N GLN A 32 21.67 -17.68 -12.72
CA GLN A 32 21.64 -17.01 -11.42
C GLN A 32 20.48 -16.00 -11.33
N ASN A 33 20.16 -15.35 -12.43
CA ASN A 33 19.02 -14.45 -12.52
C ASN A 33 17.71 -15.17 -12.18
N LYS A 34 17.47 -16.37 -12.73
CA LYS A 34 16.32 -17.22 -12.39
C LYS A 34 16.26 -17.55 -10.90
N ILE A 35 17.40 -17.85 -10.28
CA ILE A 35 17.48 -18.12 -8.84
C ILE A 35 17.11 -16.87 -8.04
N TRP A 36 17.60 -15.69 -8.43
CA TRP A 36 17.25 -14.45 -7.74
C TRP A 36 15.76 -14.12 -7.87
N ILE A 37 15.16 -14.32 -9.05
CA ILE A 37 13.72 -14.12 -9.26
C ILE A 37 12.92 -15.05 -8.35
N SER A 38 13.27 -16.34 -8.30
CA SER A 38 12.54 -17.32 -7.49
C SER A 38 12.63 -16.99 -5.99
N LYS A 39 13.77 -16.47 -5.53
CA LYS A 39 13.96 -16.01 -4.15
C LYS A 39 13.17 -14.76 -3.81
N CYS A 40 12.90 -13.87 -4.78
CA CYS A 40 12.14 -12.65 -4.54
C CYS A 40 10.67 -12.89 -4.23
N LYS A 41 10.10 -14.03 -4.65
CA LYS A 41 8.70 -14.45 -4.43
C LYS A 41 7.67 -13.35 -4.72
N ARG A 42 7.88 -12.59 -5.79
CA ARG A 42 6.84 -11.67 -6.28
C ARG A 42 5.91 -12.43 -7.22
N LEU A 43 4.61 -12.23 -7.02
CA LEU A 43 3.57 -12.78 -7.88
C LEU A 43 3.67 -12.25 -9.32
N HIS A 44 4.05 -10.98 -9.47
CA HIS A 44 4.19 -10.33 -10.78
C HIS A 44 5.60 -10.44 -11.36
N HIS A 45 5.68 -10.41 -12.68
CA HIS A 45 6.93 -10.33 -13.43
C HIS A 45 7.84 -9.21 -12.92
N ILE A 46 9.05 -9.58 -12.54
CA ILE A 46 10.10 -8.66 -12.11
C ILE A 46 10.86 -8.17 -13.35
N ASN A 47 10.88 -6.87 -13.59
CA ASN A 47 11.73 -6.29 -14.62
C ASN A 47 13.20 -6.29 -14.17
N VAL A 48 13.91 -7.37 -14.47
CA VAL A 48 15.30 -7.64 -14.04
C VAL A 48 16.30 -6.55 -14.44
N LYS A 49 16.03 -5.81 -15.53
CA LYS A 49 16.90 -4.72 -16.00
C LYS A 49 16.96 -3.55 -15.00
N TYR A 50 15.87 -3.31 -14.28
CA TYR A 50 15.74 -2.15 -13.39
C TYR A 50 15.50 -2.53 -11.92
N ALA A 51 15.11 -3.78 -11.67
CA ALA A 51 14.91 -4.31 -10.33
C ALA A 51 16.26 -4.41 -9.60
N ARG A 52 16.23 -4.21 -8.29
CA ARG A 52 17.40 -4.33 -7.43
C ARG A 52 17.04 -4.99 -6.11
N ILE A 53 17.99 -5.69 -5.51
CA ILE A 53 17.86 -6.32 -4.18
C ILE A 53 18.80 -5.59 -3.21
N CYS A 54 18.33 -5.25 -2.02
CA CYS A 54 19.19 -4.64 -1.01
C CYS A 54 20.16 -5.66 -0.39
N ILE A 55 21.32 -5.17 0.05
CA ILE A 55 22.40 -5.98 0.63
C ILE A 55 21.94 -6.81 1.84
N ASP A 56 20.93 -6.36 2.57
CA ASP A 56 20.35 -7.04 3.75
C ASP A 56 19.79 -8.46 3.46
N HIS A 57 19.68 -8.86 2.20
CA HIS A 57 19.25 -10.21 1.80
C HIS A 57 20.40 -11.17 1.49
N PHE A 58 21.63 -10.70 1.53
CA PHE A 58 22.83 -11.49 1.30
C PHE A 58 23.58 -11.69 2.61
N ARG A 59 24.33 -12.79 2.72
CA ARG A 59 25.20 -12.97 3.88
C ARG A 59 26.45 -12.12 3.71
N PRO A 60 27.07 -11.65 4.81
CA PRO A 60 28.37 -11.00 4.74
C PRO A 60 29.44 -11.89 4.07
N SER A 61 29.33 -13.21 4.20
CA SER A 61 30.19 -14.20 3.54
C SER A 61 30.11 -14.18 2.01
N ASP A 62 28.99 -13.67 1.47
CA ASP A 62 28.71 -13.61 0.03
C ASP A 62 29.19 -12.28 -0.56
N CYS A 63 29.68 -11.38 0.30
CA CYS A 63 30.29 -10.12 -0.10
C CYS A 63 31.79 -10.33 -0.31
N MET A 64 32.32 -9.77 -1.38
CA MET A 64 33.74 -9.63 -1.64
C MET A 64 34.22 -8.29 -1.11
N ASP A 65 35.43 -8.32 -0.59
CA ASP A 65 36.19 -7.13 -0.26
C ASP A 65 36.63 -6.44 -1.56
N ASP A 66 36.38 -5.13 -1.67
CA ASP A 66 36.74 -4.33 -2.84
C ASP A 66 38.20 -3.89 -2.73
N MET A 67 39.08 -4.90 -2.73
CA MET A 67 40.53 -4.72 -2.62
C MET A 67 41.04 -3.76 -3.70
N LYS A 68 40.42 -3.74 -4.87
CA LYS A 68 40.77 -2.82 -5.95
C LYS A 68 40.52 -1.37 -5.56
N ASN A 69 39.32 -1.03 -5.05
CA ASN A 69 39.07 0.34 -4.60
C ASN A 69 39.92 0.71 -3.38
N ARG A 70 40.14 -0.23 -2.45
CA ARG A 70 41.05 0.01 -1.30
C ARG A 70 42.46 0.36 -1.75
N LEU A 71 43.03 -0.40 -2.69
CA LEU A 71 44.37 -0.14 -3.23
C LEU A 71 44.46 1.20 -3.97
N LEU A 72 43.37 1.65 -4.58
CA LEU A 72 43.30 2.91 -5.31
C LEU A 72 42.92 4.11 -4.42
N GLY A 73 42.75 3.92 -3.11
CA GLY A 73 42.29 4.96 -2.20
C GLY A 73 40.87 5.47 -2.50
N LEU A 74 40.07 4.67 -3.22
CA LEU A 74 38.68 4.96 -3.55
C LEU A 74 37.75 4.40 -2.46
N ASN A 75 36.54 4.96 -2.39
CA ASN A 75 35.52 4.44 -1.49
C ASN A 75 35.25 2.96 -1.78
N GLU A 76 35.35 2.13 -0.74
CA GLU A 76 35.03 0.71 -0.79
C GLU A 76 33.56 0.53 -1.20
N LYS A 77 33.31 -0.33 -2.19
CA LYS A 77 31.96 -0.71 -2.57
C LYS A 77 31.74 -2.15 -2.16
N THR A 78 30.60 -2.45 -1.57
CA THR A 78 30.24 -3.86 -1.35
C THR A 78 29.99 -4.51 -2.71
N ILE A 79 30.79 -5.52 -3.05
CA ILE A 79 30.66 -6.31 -4.28
C ILE A 79 30.14 -7.68 -3.87
N LEU A 80 29.16 -8.24 -4.59
CA LEU A 80 28.71 -9.61 -4.35
C LEU A 80 29.58 -10.60 -5.12
N LYS A 81 29.83 -11.77 -4.53
CA LYS A 81 30.45 -12.89 -5.23
C LYS A 81 29.61 -13.29 -6.45
N PRO A 82 30.23 -13.83 -7.52
CA PRO A 82 29.51 -14.20 -8.74
C PRO A 82 28.53 -15.35 -8.54
N ASP A 83 28.60 -16.11 -7.44
CA ASP A 83 27.69 -17.19 -7.05
C ASP A 83 26.72 -16.78 -5.94
N ALA A 84 26.81 -15.54 -5.44
CA ALA A 84 25.97 -15.05 -4.36
C ALA A 84 24.49 -15.09 -4.73
N VAL A 85 23.68 -15.59 -3.81
CA VAL A 85 22.22 -15.64 -3.96
C VAL A 85 21.55 -15.06 -2.71
N PRO A 86 20.41 -14.35 -2.86
CA PRO A 86 19.63 -13.91 -1.72
C PRO A 86 19.25 -15.13 -0.87
N SER A 87 19.65 -15.11 0.39
CA SER A 87 19.48 -16.23 1.31
C SER A 87 18.91 -15.80 2.66
N VAL A 88 19.04 -14.51 3.02
CA VAL A 88 18.64 -13.97 4.32
C VAL A 88 17.40 -13.08 4.17
N ASN A 89 16.57 -13.01 5.21
CA ASN A 89 15.40 -12.13 5.28
C ASN A 89 14.42 -12.30 4.10
N LEU A 90 14.28 -13.53 3.61
CA LEU A 90 13.39 -13.85 2.51
C LEU A 90 11.95 -14.00 3.01
N PRO A 91 10.94 -13.81 2.14
CA PRO A 91 9.56 -14.07 2.52
C PRO A 91 9.43 -15.54 2.94
N LEU A 92 8.81 -15.79 4.09
CA LEU A 92 8.45 -17.15 4.50
C LEU A 92 7.56 -17.77 3.40
N GLN A 93 7.61 -19.09 3.23
CA GLN A 93 6.63 -19.79 2.39
C GLN A 93 5.31 -19.74 3.16
N ASP A 94 4.55 -18.66 3.04
CA ASP A 94 3.16 -18.65 3.47
C ASP A 94 2.27 -18.59 2.24
N ASN A 95 1.24 -19.42 2.25
CA ASN A 95 0.37 -19.66 1.12
C ASN A 95 -0.47 -18.41 0.87
N GLY A 96 -0.03 -17.59 -0.09
CA GLY A 96 -0.88 -16.63 -0.78
C GLY A 96 -1.41 -15.47 0.08
N GLU A 97 -0.54 -14.60 0.56
CA GLU A 97 -0.96 -13.24 0.89
C GLU A 97 -0.60 -12.28 -0.25
N ASP A 98 -1.65 -11.70 -0.82
CA ASP A 98 -1.65 -10.80 -1.96
C ASP A 98 -0.82 -9.54 -1.71
N ILE A 99 0.37 -9.50 -2.32
CA ILE A 99 1.20 -8.30 -2.35
C ILE A 99 0.72 -7.46 -3.52
N SER A 100 -0.21 -6.55 -3.22
CA SER A 100 -0.86 -5.67 -4.20
C SER A 100 0.10 -5.15 -5.28
N SER A 101 -0.36 -5.07 -6.51
CA SER A 101 0.45 -4.63 -7.65
C SER A 101 0.89 -3.16 -7.51
N ARG A 102 1.91 -2.73 -8.27
CA ARG A 102 2.29 -1.30 -8.33
C ARG A 102 1.13 -0.43 -8.82
N SER A 103 0.33 -0.96 -9.74
CA SER A 103 -0.91 -0.37 -10.24
C SER A 103 -1.95 -0.22 -9.12
N GLU A 104 -2.18 -1.25 -8.32
CA GLU A 104 -3.10 -1.18 -7.18
C GLU A 104 -2.63 -0.19 -6.12
N ARG A 105 -1.34 -0.18 -5.77
CA ARG A 105 -0.82 0.83 -4.83
C ARG A 105 -1.02 2.26 -5.35
N LYS A 106 -0.89 2.48 -6.67
CA LYS A 106 -1.16 3.79 -7.29
C LYS A 106 -2.65 4.13 -7.23
N ARG A 107 -3.52 3.18 -7.54
CA ARG A 107 -4.98 3.32 -7.44
C ARG A 107 -5.41 3.62 -6.01
N ASN A 108 -4.97 2.83 -5.04
CA ASN A 108 -5.29 2.99 -3.62
C ASN A 108 -4.80 4.35 -3.08
N ARG A 109 -3.62 4.82 -3.52
CA ARG A 109 -3.15 6.18 -3.19
C ARG A 109 -4.09 7.25 -3.75
N SER A 110 -4.55 7.11 -5.00
CA SER A 110 -5.50 8.06 -5.61
C SER A 110 -6.81 8.09 -4.84
N ILE A 111 -7.35 6.93 -4.49
CA ILE A 111 -8.60 6.80 -3.71
C ILE A 111 -8.45 7.49 -2.34
N LEU A 112 -7.34 7.27 -1.64
CA LEU A 112 -7.08 7.91 -0.35
C LEU A 112 -6.91 9.43 -0.48
N GLN A 113 -6.32 9.92 -1.58
CA GLN A 113 -6.21 11.36 -1.84
C GLN A 113 -7.58 11.98 -2.09
N ASP A 114 -8.42 11.35 -2.91
CA ASP A 114 -9.79 11.82 -3.19
C ASP A 114 -10.65 11.85 -1.92
N ALA A 115 -10.57 10.81 -1.09
CA ALA A 115 -11.25 10.78 0.20
C ALA A 115 -10.80 11.95 1.09
N LYS A 116 -9.49 12.20 1.18
CA LYS A 116 -8.93 13.26 2.01
C LYS A 116 -9.31 14.67 1.52
N ILE A 117 -9.50 14.84 0.20
CA ILE A 117 -10.03 16.08 -0.39
C ILE A 117 -11.50 16.27 0.00
N ARG A 118 -12.33 15.22 -0.11
CA ARG A 118 -13.76 15.30 0.27
C ARG A 118 -13.95 15.66 1.74
N PHE A 119 -13.13 15.12 2.64
CA PHE A 119 -13.16 15.48 4.06
C PHE A 119 -12.64 16.89 4.37
N LYS A 120 -11.89 17.51 3.44
CA LYS A 120 -11.31 18.85 3.63
C LYS A 120 -12.20 19.97 3.05
N CYS A 121 -13.16 19.65 2.18
CA CYS A 121 -14.17 20.62 1.74
C CYS A 121 -15.12 20.94 2.91
N PRO A 122 -15.26 22.20 3.33
CA PRO A 122 -16.32 22.58 4.26
C PRO A 122 -17.65 22.22 3.61
N SER A 123 -18.47 21.40 4.28
CA SER A 123 -19.81 21.10 3.78
C SER A 123 -20.54 22.41 3.48
N PRO A 124 -21.32 22.52 2.39
CA PRO A 124 -22.18 23.66 2.18
C PRO A 124 -23.06 23.78 3.42
N LYS A 125 -22.99 24.92 4.11
CA LYS A 125 -23.95 25.23 5.18
C LYS A 125 -25.32 25.12 4.51
N LYS A 126 -26.17 24.21 4.98
CA LYS A 126 -27.58 24.20 4.59
C LYS A 126 -28.12 25.57 4.97
N THR A 127 -28.29 26.46 3.99
CA THR A 127 -29.02 27.70 4.19
C THR A 127 -30.46 27.27 4.45
N TYR A 128 -30.85 27.27 5.72
CA TYR A 128 -32.25 27.16 6.09
C TYR A 128 -32.91 28.44 5.60
N GLU A 129 -33.57 28.38 4.45
CA GLU A 129 -34.54 29.40 4.07
C GLU A 129 -35.65 29.36 5.11
N LYS A 130 -35.69 30.41 5.92
CA LYS A 130 -36.74 30.66 6.90
C LYS A 130 -38.04 30.89 6.10
N PRO A 131 -39.10 30.09 6.25
CA PRO A 131 -40.35 30.37 5.57
C PRO A 131 -40.86 31.73 6.04
N ALA A 132 -41.17 32.62 5.10
CA ALA A 132 -41.85 33.87 5.39
C ALA A 132 -43.22 33.54 5.98
N MET A 133 -43.50 34.05 7.19
CA MET A 133 -44.82 33.94 7.81
C MET A 133 -45.72 35.02 7.21
N GLU A 134 -46.78 34.60 6.51
CA GLU A 134 -47.89 35.46 6.08
C GLU A 134 -48.87 35.69 7.25
N PRO A 135 -49.50 36.88 7.36
CA PRO A 135 -50.29 37.25 8.52
C PRO A 135 -51.70 36.62 8.53
N PHE A 136 -52.15 36.41 9.77
CA PHE A 136 -53.37 35.73 10.20
C PHE A 136 -54.66 36.18 9.51
N THR A 137 -55.47 35.19 9.13
CA THR A 137 -56.94 35.30 9.08
C THR A 137 -57.56 34.13 9.84
N THR A 138 -58.15 34.43 11.01
CA THR A 138 -59.23 33.62 11.62
C THR A 138 -60.56 33.94 10.91
N PRO A 139 -61.63 33.12 10.96
CA PRO A 139 -62.03 32.09 11.95
C PRO A 139 -62.39 30.75 11.26
N ALA A 140 -62.84 29.64 11.87
CA ALA A 140 -63.65 29.38 13.03
C ALA A 140 -63.43 27.91 13.49
N THR A 141 -63.76 27.65 14.77
CA THR A 141 -64.26 26.39 15.41
C THR A 141 -64.21 25.11 14.57
N LYS A 142 -63.79 23.93 15.05
CA LYS A 142 -64.31 23.16 16.21
C LYS A 142 -63.29 22.08 16.63
N ASN A 143 -62.97 22.08 17.92
CA ASN A 143 -63.00 20.96 18.87
C ASN A 143 -62.36 19.59 18.54
N ILE A 144 -61.32 19.26 19.34
CA ILE A 144 -61.07 17.99 20.08
C ILE A 144 -60.71 16.77 19.20
N CYS A 145 -59.60 16.04 19.38
CA CYS A 145 -59.27 15.15 20.50
C CYS A 145 -57.81 14.67 20.33
N SER A 146 -56.89 14.86 21.28
CA SER A 146 -56.49 13.88 22.31
C SER A 146 -56.42 12.43 21.84
N SER A 147 -55.22 11.97 21.47
CA SER A 147 -54.54 10.87 22.18
C SER A 147 -53.28 10.46 21.45
N CYS A 148 -52.21 10.36 22.23
CA CYS A 148 -50.97 9.69 21.92
C CYS A 148 -51.18 8.17 21.78
N PHE A 149 -50.10 7.49 21.34
CA PHE A 149 -49.89 6.03 21.28
C PHE A 149 -50.68 5.35 20.15
N GLU A 150 -50.18 4.38 19.39
CA GLU A 150 -49.07 3.44 19.47
C GLU A 150 -48.99 2.85 18.02
N THR A 151 -47.92 2.31 17.45
CA THR A 151 -47.39 0.97 17.74
C THR A 151 -46.25 0.68 16.76
N GLN A 152 -45.25 -0.04 17.26
CA GLN A 152 -44.20 -0.73 16.52
C GLN A 152 -44.69 -2.13 16.10
N LYS A 153 -43.91 -2.77 15.21
CA LYS A 153 -43.85 -4.21 14.85
C LYS A 153 -44.63 -4.59 13.60
N ASP A 154 -44.23 -5.58 12.83
CA ASP A 154 -42.99 -6.35 12.57
C ASP A 154 -43.40 -7.11 11.28
N ASN A 155 -42.49 -7.38 10.34
CA ASN A 155 -42.78 -8.41 9.34
C ASN A 155 -41.55 -9.28 9.12
N ALA A 156 -41.62 -10.46 9.73
CA ALA A 156 -40.73 -11.58 9.55
C ALA A 156 -41.18 -12.40 8.34
N LEU A 157 -40.21 -12.70 7.48
CA LEU A 157 -39.91 -13.97 6.79
C LEU A 157 -40.97 -15.09 6.67
N LEU A 158 -40.99 -15.65 5.44
CA LEU A 158 -40.95 -17.08 5.07
C LEU A 158 -42.25 -17.92 5.13
N LEU A 159 -42.76 -18.29 3.94
CA LEU A 159 -42.66 -19.61 3.26
C LEU A 159 -43.94 -19.98 2.51
N ASP A 160 -43.73 -20.40 1.25
CA ASP A 160 -44.29 -21.55 0.54
C ASP A 160 -45.65 -22.11 1.03
N GLU A 161 -46.68 -22.13 0.17
CA GLU A 161 -46.95 -23.17 -0.84
C GLU A 161 -47.98 -22.66 -1.87
#